data_AF-A0A965TF71-F1
#
_entry.id   AF-A0A965TF71-F1
#
_cell.length_a   1.000
_cell.length_b   1.000
_cell.length_c   1.000
_cell.angle_alpha   90.00
_cell.angle_beta   90.00
_cell.angle_gamma   90.00
#
_symmetry.space_group_name_H-M   'P 1'
#
loop_
_entity.id
_entity.type
_entity.pdbx_description
1 polymer ?
#
loop_
_entity_poly.entity_id
_entity_poly.type
_entity_poly.pdbx_seq_one_letter_code
_entity_poly.pdbx_strand_id
1 'polypeptide(L)'
;MSKHLKILLGGSPCTYWSISQSSDKRETEASGIGWELFENYLYARDKFKPDYFLYENNKSAVQPIKDQISKELGVDLQYINSALVSAQNRQRFYGHNIPNVPQPDDRGILLRNILDSGVAWNEKAYSLTTRCSGAIPEDTIEKKRHTMVAEPVIFQTPRGNNNGGMKYKKSPTLTANGAWTDNNKVVERITATEEKALAYFAENTGYIPEMFNAYNRQEITEKSPTLSTGSMRTSSCAVTVISPYNGKTYPVYEVKNGLIEIKGKTYPIKLQDGYYIIRKLTVNECRRLQTIPEWYKMPCSASQNYKMLGNGWTIEVIKHILRYIPDISDCTVEVLSMYDGMSCGQITLAELGCQVERYVSYEIDKYAIQTTQANFAKTIQRGDAFQLRNTNWNY
;
A
#
# COMPACT_ATOMS: atom_id res chain seq x y z
N MET A 1 22.13 -36.47 13.40
CA MET A 1 20.96 -35.91 14.13
C MET A 1 20.46 -34.74 13.30
N SER A 2 19.18 -34.72 12.90
CA SER A 2 18.61 -33.53 12.26
C SER A 2 18.76 -32.34 13.20
N LYS A 3 19.33 -31.23 12.73
CA LYS A 3 19.43 -30.01 13.54
C LYS A 3 18.01 -29.52 13.86
N HIS A 4 17.80 -29.08 15.09
CA HIS A 4 16.54 -28.51 15.56
C HIS A 4 16.82 -27.08 16.02
N LEU A 5 16.05 -26.11 15.51
CA LEU A 5 16.21 -24.69 15.82
C LEU A 5 14.95 -24.13 16.48
N LYS A 6 15.17 -23.32 17.52
CA LYS A 6 14.12 -22.56 18.19
C LYS A 6 14.21 -21.10 17.80
N ILE A 7 13.13 -20.57 17.22
CA ILE A 7 13.07 -19.18 16.76
C ILE A 7 12.00 -18.42 17.53
N LEU A 8 12.37 -17.28 18.12
CA LEU A 8 11.43 -16.33 18.70
C LEU A 8 11.21 -15.17 17.74
N LEU A 9 9.95 -14.92 17.38
CA LEU A 9 9.56 -13.81 16.52
C LEU A 9 8.65 -12.85 17.30
N GLY A 10 8.72 -11.56 17.02
CA GLY A 10 7.68 -10.65 17.47
C GLY A 10 7.90 -9.18 17.18
N GLY A 11 6.84 -8.40 17.31
CA GLY A 11 6.88 -6.94 17.23
C GLY A 11 5.75 -6.37 18.06
N SER A 12 6.07 -5.75 19.19
CA SER A 12 5.02 -5.27 20.09
C SER A 12 4.21 -4.14 19.42
N PRO A 13 2.91 -4.00 19.75
CA PRO A 13 2.06 -2.96 19.20
C PRO A 13 2.68 -1.56 19.28
N CYS A 14 3.01 -1.00 18.13
CA CYS A 14 3.75 0.25 18.03
C CYS A 14 2.90 1.51 18.30
N THR A 15 1.62 1.35 18.62
CA THR A 15 0.62 2.42 18.79
C THR A 15 0.97 3.39 19.91
N TYR A 16 1.67 2.94 20.94
CA TYR A 16 2.06 3.76 22.08
C TYR A 16 3.31 4.60 21.81
N TRP A 17 4.16 4.17 20.87
CA TRP A 17 5.46 4.80 20.58
C TRP A 17 5.47 5.62 19.28
N SER A 18 4.49 5.40 18.42
CA SER A 18 4.37 6.06 17.11
C SER A 18 4.17 7.57 17.23
N ILE A 19 4.86 8.33 16.39
CA ILE A 19 4.63 9.78 16.22
C ILE A 19 3.24 10.12 15.68
N SER A 20 2.50 9.13 15.16
CA SER A 20 1.11 9.32 14.74
C SER A 20 0.13 9.39 15.91
N GLN A 21 0.59 9.07 17.12
CA GLN A 21 -0.17 9.26 18.36
C GLN A 21 -0.11 10.73 18.80
N SER A 22 -1.17 11.20 19.46
CA SER A 22 -1.15 12.53 20.05
C SER A 22 -0.10 12.63 21.16
N SER A 23 0.53 13.80 21.31
CA SER A 23 1.68 13.98 22.21
C SER A 23 1.37 13.65 23.67
N ASP A 24 0.12 13.84 24.10
CA ASP A 24 -0.40 13.52 25.42
C ASP A 24 -0.53 12.01 25.70
N LYS A 25 -0.58 11.17 24.66
CA LYS A 25 -0.79 9.71 24.77
C LYS A 25 0.40 8.88 24.33
N ARG A 26 1.45 9.53 23.85
CA ARG A 26 2.65 8.86 23.34
C ARG A 26 3.60 8.61 24.50
N GLU A 27 3.96 7.35 24.70
CA GLU A 27 4.99 6.97 25.67
C GLU A 27 6.37 7.39 25.12
N THR A 28 7.16 8.05 25.96
CA THR A 28 8.52 8.51 25.64
C THR A 28 9.58 7.90 26.54
N GLU A 29 9.17 7.13 27.53
CA GLU A 29 10.02 6.44 28.49
C GLU A 29 9.76 4.93 28.42
N ALA A 30 10.67 4.14 28.97
CA ALA A 30 10.55 2.69 29.09
C ALA A 30 9.56 2.32 30.23
N SER A 31 8.33 2.81 30.12
CA SER A 31 7.25 2.61 31.07
C SER A 31 5.90 2.65 30.34
N GLY A 32 4.85 2.16 30.98
CA GLY A 32 3.51 2.11 30.40
C GLY A 32 3.26 0.84 29.58
N ILE A 33 2.09 0.77 28.97
CA ILE A 33 1.57 -0.46 28.37
C ILE A 33 2.36 -0.89 27.13
N GLY A 34 2.93 0.05 26.36
CA GLY A 34 3.81 -0.30 25.25
C GLY A 34 5.07 -1.00 25.73
N TRP A 35 5.65 -0.53 26.84
CA TRP A 35 6.79 -1.16 27.48
C TRP A 35 6.44 -2.54 28.06
N GLU A 36 5.32 -2.67 28.79
CA GLU A 36 4.85 -3.95 29.34
C GLU A 36 4.65 -5.02 28.26
N LEU A 37 4.20 -4.63 27.07
CA LEU A 37 4.12 -5.51 25.91
C LEU A 37 5.51 -5.92 25.40
N PHE A 38 6.49 -5.01 25.37
CA PHE A 38 7.86 -5.40 25.08
C PHE A 38 8.45 -6.33 26.14
N GLU A 39 8.18 -6.11 27.43
CA GLU A 39 8.63 -7.02 28.48
C GLU A 39 8.08 -8.43 28.31
N ASN A 40 6.83 -8.59 27.86
CA ASN A 40 6.28 -9.91 27.55
C ASN A 40 7.09 -10.65 26.45
N TYR A 41 7.68 -9.93 25.51
CA TYR A 41 8.63 -10.51 24.55
C TYR A 41 9.93 -10.99 25.23
N LEU A 42 10.44 -10.25 26.22
CA LEU A 42 11.58 -10.69 27.03
C LEU A 42 11.24 -11.92 27.87
N TYR A 43 10.06 -11.97 28.52
CA TYR A 43 9.58 -13.16 29.20
C TYR A 43 9.48 -14.37 28.26
N ALA A 44 9.00 -14.16 27.03
CA ALA A 44 8.98 -15.20 26.01
C ALA A 44 10.39 -15.69 25.69
N ARG A 45 11.36 -14.78 25.48
CA ARG A 45 12.77 -15.12 25.23
C ARG A 45 13.37 -15.94 26.37
N ASP A 46 13.20 -15.50 27.60
CA ASP A 46 13.86 -16.11 28.75
C ASP A 46 13.27 -17.50 29.08
N LYS A 47 11.96 -17.68 28.88
CA LYS A 47 11.28 -18.96 29.07
C LYS A 47 11.47 -19.92 27.91
N PHE A 48 11.37 -19.43 26.68
CA PHE A 48 11.48 -20.25 25.48
C PHE A 48 12.92 -20.61 25.13
N LYS A 49 13.90 -19.76 25.50
CA LYS A 49 15.33 -19.93 25.21
C LYS A 49 15.58 -20.21 23.72
N PRO A 50 15.26 -19.26 22.83
CA PRO A 50 15.45 -19.44 21.40
C PRO A 50 16.95 -19.45 21.04
N ASP A 51 17.31 -20.17 19.98
CA ASP A 51 18.62 -20.07 19.35
C ASP A 51 18.75 -18.73 18.61
N TYR A 52 17.67 -18.32 17.93
CA TYR A 52 17.59 -17.05 17.22
C TYR A 52 16.32 -16.29 17.57
N PHE A 53 16.43 -14.97 17.72
CA PHE A 53 15.28 -14.11 17.93
C PHE A 53 15.26 -12.94 16.95
N LEU A 54 14.06 -12.46 16.64
CA LEU A 54 13.83 -11.26 15.85
C LEU A 54 12.71 -10.43 16.45
N TYR A 55 13.06 -9.21 16.85
CA TYR A 55 12.14 -8.20 17.33
C TYR A 55 12.04 -7.04 16.32
N GLU A 56 10.83 -6.63 15.94
CA GLU A 56 10.59 -5.50 15.02
C GLU A 56 9.78 -4.39 15.69
N ASN A 57 10.10 -3.13 15.38
CA ASN A 57 9.20 -2.03 15.67
C ASN A 57 9.43 -0.79 14.78
N ASN A 58 8.56 0.21 14.92
CA ASN A 58 8.60 1.43 14.13
C ASN A 58 9.85 2.28 14.42
N LYS A 59 10.48 2.83 13.36
CA LYS A 59 11.64 3.74 13.51
C LYS A 59 11.29 4.97 14.36
N SER A 60 10.02 5.37 14.36
CA SER A 60 9.56 6.59 15.00
C SER A 60 9.50 6.53 16.53
N ALA A 61 9.78 5.39 17.16
CA ALA A 61 9.97 5.32 18.60
C ALA A 61 11.08 6.30 19.03
N VAL A 62 10.91 6.93 20.19
CA VAL A 62 11.90 7.89 20.71
C VAL A 62 13.21 7.18 21.05
N GLN A 63 14.32 7.93 21.04
CA GLN A 63 15.65 7.38 21.27
C GLN A 63 15.79 6.63 22.60
N PRO A 64 15.30 7.14 23.75
CA PRO A 64 15.40 6.43 25.03
C PRO A 64 14.78 5.03 25.02
N ILE A 65 13.62 4.86 24.37
CA ILE A 65 12.97 3.55 24.22
C ILE A 65 13.81 2.61 23.36
N LYS A 66 14.36 3.12 22.25
CA LYS A 66 15.22 2.32 21.36
C LYS A 66 16.51 1.88 22.06
N ASP A 67 17.13 2.78 22.82
CA ASP A 67 18.34 2.49 23.59
C ASP A 67 18.07 1.43 24.66
N GLN A 68 16.94 1.53 25.37
CA GLN A 68 16.55 0.52 26.35
C GLN A 68 16.22 -0.82 25.68
N ILE A 69 15.50 -0.85 24.54
CA ILE A 69 15.25 -2.10 23.79
C ILE A 69 16.56 -2.76 23.39
N SER A 70 17.52 -2.00 22.85
CA SER A 70 18.84 -2.50 22.46
C SER A 70 19.58 -3.11 23.66
N LYS A 71 19.56 -2.42 24.81
CA LYS A 71 20.15 -2.88 26.06
C LYS A 71 19.52 -4.18 26.56
N GLU A 72 18.18 -4.27 26.62
CA GLU A 72 17.48 -5.48 27.10
C GLU A 72 17.63 -6.68 26.16
N LEU A 73 17.68 -6.43 24.85
CA LEU A 73 17.92 -7.48 23.85
C LEU A 73 19.41 -7.88 23.78
N GLY A 74 20.32 -7.04 24.25
CA GLY A 74 21.77 -7.25 24.19
C GLY A 74 22.35 -7.19 22.78
N VAL A 75 21.68 -6.46 21.86
CA VAL A 75 22.05 -6.36 20.44
C VAL A 75 21.82 -4.95 19.91
N ASP A 76 22.60 -4.55 18.91
CA ASP A 76 22.38 -3.32 18.18
C ASP A 76 21.12 -3.41 17.30
N LEU A 77 20.45 -2.27 17.11
CA LEU A 77 19.26 -2.20 16.26
C LEU A 77 19.65 -1.95 14.80
N GLN A 78 19.29 -2.89 13.92
CA GLN A 78 19.41 -2.72 12.48
C GLN A 78 18.22 -1.91 11.93
N TYR A 79 18.47 -0.95 11.04
CA TYR A 79 17.43 -0.14 10.43
C TYR A 79 17.27 -0.48 8.95
N ILE A 80 16.08 -0.93 8.55
CA ILE A 80 15.78 -1.28 7.16
C ILE A 80 14.56 -0.49 6.70
N ASN A 81 14.63 0.09 5.50
CA ASN A 81 13.48 0.66 4.81
C ASN A 81 12.93 -0.38 3.83
N SER A 82 11.65 -0.73 3.94
CA SER A 82 10.98 -1.61 2.98
C SER A 82 11.08 -1.11 1.54
N ALA A 83 11.41 0.16 1.30
CA ALA A 83 11.59 0.71 -0.04
C ALA A 83 12.65 -0.03 -0.86
N LEU A 84 13.63 -0.68 -0.22
CA LEU A 84 14.65 -1.50 -0.89
C LEU A 84 14.04 -2.75 -1.55
N VAL A 85 12.99 -3.32 -0.95
CA VAL A 85 12.42 -4.60 -1.40
C VAL A 85 10.94 -4.52 -1.77
N SER A 86 10.35 -3.32 -1.74
CA SER A 86 8.94 -3.05 -1.99
C SER A 86 8.74 -1.64 -2.55
N ALA A 87 7.54 -1.38 -3.07
CA ALA A 87 7.09 -0.08 -3.54
C ALA A 87 6.70 0.90 -2.42
N GLN A 88 7.14 0.70 -1.17
CA GLN A 88 6.72 1.48 -0.01
C GLN A 88 7.88 2.06 0.81
N ASN A 89 7.77 3.32 1.22
CA ASN A 89 8.59 3.89 2.29
C ASN A 89 8.07 3.47 3.67
N ARG A 90 8.70 2.45 4.26
CA ARG A 90 8.42 1.93 5.61
C ARG A 90 9.71 1.63 6.33
N GLN A 91 10.17 2.62 7.11
CA GLN A 91 11.35 2.47 7.95
C GLN A 91 10.99 1.82 9.28
N ARG A 92 11.74 0.78 9.64
CA ARG A 92 11.63 0.00 10.87
C ARG A 92 13.00 -0.27 11.45
N PHE A 93 13.04 -0.54 12.74
CA PHE A 93 14.21 -1.09 13.38
C PHE A 93 13.96 -2.56 13.74
N TYR A 94 15.04 -3.33 13.77
CA TYR A 94 15.05 -4.76 14.01
C TYR A 94 16.15 -5.08 15.03
N GLY A 95 15.80 -5.75 16.12
CA GLY A 95 16.75 -6.30 17.08
C GLY A 95 16.81 -7.82 16.93
N HIS A 96 17.98 -8.37 16.62
CA HIS A 96 18.16 -9.81 16.44
C HIS A 96 19.60 -10.24 16.76
N ASN A 97 19.79 -11.52 17.05
CA ASN A 97 21.10 -12.14 17.25
C ASN A 97 21.62 -12.92 16.01
N ILE A 98 20.95 -12.79 14.86
CA ILE A 98 21.33 -13.46 13.61
C ILE A 98 22.64 -12.84 13.07
N PRO A 99 23.68 -13.64 12.77
CA PRO A 99 24.99 -13.12 12.42
C PRO A 99 25.04 -12.55 11.00
N ASN A 100 25.86 -11.51 10.81
CA ASN A 100 26.29 -11.00 9.50
C ASN A 100 25.16 -10.63 8.52
N VAL A 101 24.03 -10.10 9.01
CA VAL A 101 22.92 -9.64 8.15
C VAL A 101 23.26 -8.27 7.54
N PRO A 102 23.49 -8.16 6.22
CA PRO A 102 23.72 -6.87 5.56
C PRO A 102 22.40 -6.14 5.30
N GLN A 103 22.47 -4.93 4.77
CA GLN A 103 21.30 -4.29 4.16
C GLN A 103 20.83 -5.11 2.94
N PRO A 104 19.50 -5.17 2.67
CA PRO A 104 19.01 -5.75 1.43
C PRO A 104 19.35 -4.84 0.24
N ASP A 105 19.62 -5.45 -0.91
CA ASP A 105 19.83 -4.72 -2.16
C ASP A 105 18.53 -4.04 -2.61
N ASP A 106 18.65 -2.87 -3.25
CA ASP A 106 17.50 -2.19 -3.84
C ASP A 106 17.03 -2.91 -5.10
N ARG A 107 15.80 -3.45 -5.04
CA ARG A 107 15.13 -4.15 -6.13
C ARG A 107 14.47 -3.20 -7.13
N GLY A 108 14.51 -1.89 -6.90
CA GLY A 108 14.00 -0.87 -7.83
C GLY A 108 12.48 -0.90 -8.03
N ILE A 109 11.72 -1.51 -7.10
CA ILE A 109 10.28 -1.74 -7.27
C ILE A 109 9.50 -0.44 -7.04
N LEU A 110 8.82 0.09 -8.04
CA LEU A 110 8.07 1.35 -7.92
C LEU A 110 6.58 1.10 -7.71
N LEU A 111 5.87 2.12 -7.21
CA LEU A 111 4.42 2.07 -6.99
C LEU A 111 3.67 1.69 -8.27
N ARG A 112 4.08 2.26 -9.41
CA ARG A 112 3.51 1.93 -10.73
C ARG A 112 3.62 0.44 -11.10
N ASN A 113 4.59 -0.30 -10.55
CA ASN A 113 4.79 -1.72 -10.87
C ASN A 113 3.82 -2.64 -10.14
N ILE A 114 3.16 -2.17 -9.09
CA ILE A 114 2.30 -3.00 -8.25
C ILE A 114 0.80 -2.67 -8.40
N LEU A 115 0.45 -1.66 -9.20
CA LEU A 115 -0.94 -1.26 -9.40
C LEU A 115 -1.68 -2.27 -10.27
N ASP A 116 -2.93 -2.55 -9.91
CA ASP A 116 -3.88 -3.27 -10.78
C ASP A 116 -4.40 -2.35 -11.90
N SER A 117 -4.50 -1.04 -11.62
CA SER A 117 -5.06 -0.03 -12.54
C SER A 117 -4.64 1.39 -12.14
N GLY A 118 -4.80 2.34 -13.05
CA GLY A 118 -4.55 3.76 -12.78
C GLY A 118 -3.07 4.14 -12.78
N VAL A 119 -2.81 5.38 -12.38
CA VAL A 119 -1.52 6.05 -12.48
C VAL A 119 -1.10 6.53 -11.09
N ALA A 120 0.13 6.18 -10.73
CA ALA A 120 0.79 6.69 -9.53
C ALA A 120 1.41 8.07 -9.82
N TRP A 121 1.19 9.03 -8.92
CA TRP A 121 1.90 10.33 -8.94
C TRP A 121 3.08 10.39 -7.96
N ASN A 122 3.30 9.32 -7.20
CA ASN A 122 4.45 9.12 -6.33
C ASN A 122 5.24 7.90 -6.81
N GLU A 123 6.57 7.93 -6.70
CA GLU A 123 7.42 6.79 -7.06
C GLU A 123 7.26 5.60 -6.09
N LYS A 124 7.11 5.90 -4.80
CA LYS A 124 6.85 4.92 -3.73
C LYS A 124 5.63 5.35 -2.94
N ALA A 125 4.87 4.38 -2.44
CA ALA A 125 3.81 4.61 -1.46
C ALA A 125 4.39 5.07 -0.11
N TYR A 126 3.62 5.87 0.62
CA TYR A 126 3.81 6.05 2.06
C TYR A 126 3.53 4.75 2.82
N SER A 127 4.07 4.64 4.04
CA SER A 127 3.80 3.50 4.93
C SER A 127 2.32 3.21 5.08
N LEU A 128 1.93 1.96 4.83
CA LEU A 128 0.60 1.46 5.05
C LEU A 128 0.27 1.51 6.55
N THR A 129 -0.93 2.02 6.85
CA THR A 129 -1.46 2.13 8.21
C THR A 129 -2.76 1.34 8.32
N THR A 130 -3.21 1.10 9.55
CA THR A 130 -4.50 0.41 9.82
C THR A 130 -5.73 1.18 9.34
N ARG A 131 -5.60 2.49 9.09
CA ARG A 131 -6.70 3.38 8.70
C ARG A 131 -6.78 3.65 7.20
N CYS A 132 -5.94 2.99 6.39
CA CYS A 132 -5.91 3.17 4.94
C CYS A 132 -7.25 2.83 4.24
N SER A 133 -8.14 2.08 4.90
CA SER A 133 -9.50 1.82 4.39
C SER A 133 -10.32 3.11 4.21
N GLY A 134 -10.07 4.14 5.01
CA GLY A 134 -10.71 5.46 4.97
C GLY A 134 -9.84 6.56 4.33
N ALA A 135 -8.92 6.19 3.45
CA ALA A 135 -8.06 7.15 2.75
C ALA A 135 -8.87 8.19 1.95
N ILE A 136 -8.48 9.45 2.09
CA ILE A 136 -9.00 10.59 1.32
C ILE A 136 -7.84 11.34 0.64
N PRO A 137 -8.07 12.02 -0.49
CA PRO A 137 -6.99 12.65 -1.25
C PRO A 137 -6.14 13.64 -0.44
N GLU A 138 -6.77 14.41 0.45
CA GLU A 138 -6.11 15.41 1.29
C GLU A 138 -5.09 14.78 2.24
N ASP A 139 -5.40 13.60 2.80
CA ASP A 139 -4.47 12.85 3.65
C ASP A 139 -3.21 12.43 2.87
N THR A 140 -3.35 12.10 1.59
CA THR A 140 -2.22 11.74 0.71
C THR A 140 -1.35 12.94 0.40
N ILE A 141 -1.98 14.06 0.04
CA ILE A 141 -1.27 15.23 -0.49
C ILE A 141 -0.67 16.06 0.64
N GLU A 142 -1.45 16.38 1.68
CA GLU A 142 -1.02 17.26 2.78
C GLU A 142 -0.24 16.48 3.84
N LYS A 143 -0.83 15.38 4.33
CA LYS A 143 -0.28 14.64 5.48
C LYS A 143 0.72 13.55 5.10
N LYS A 144 0.96 13.34 3.80
CA LYS A 144 1.91 12.36 3.26
C LYS A 144 1.66 10.95 3.84
N ARG A 145 0.39 10.53 3.89
CA ARG A 145 -0.04 9.21 4.37
C ARG A 145 -1.19 8.68 3.53
N HIS A 146 -1.51 7.39 3.67
CA HIS A 146 -2.66 6.77 2.97
C HIS A 146 -2.62 6.93 1.45
N THR A 147 -1.48 6.55 0.84
CA THR A 147 -1.26 6.63 -0.61
C THR A 147 -2.50 6.32 -1.46
N MET A 148 -2.83 7.23 -2.36
CA MET A 148 -3.88 7.09 -3.37
C MET A 148 -3.27 7.15 -4.77
N VAL A 149 -4.04 6.71 -5.76
CA VAL A 149 -3.68 6.69 -7.18
C VAL A 149 -4.82 7.24 -8.03
N ALA A 150 -4.52 7.66 -9.25
CA ALA A 150 -5.45 8.32 -10.14
C ALA A 150 -5.91 7.37 -11.25
N GLU A 151 -7.20 7.10 -11.37
CA GLU A 151 -7.75 6.41 -12.53
C GLU A 151 -8.20 7.45 -13.56
N PRO A 152 -7.68 7.43 -14.79
CA PRO A 152 -8.11 8.34 -15.83
C PRO A 152 -9.58 8.08 -16.18
N VAL A 153 -10.34 9.16 -16.37
CA VAL A 153 -11.72 9.09 -16.85
C VAL A 153 -11.69 8.96 -18.37
N ILE A 154 -12.60 8.16 -18.92
CA ILE A 154 -12.82 8.02 -20.36
C ILE A 154 -14.08 8.79 -20.71
N PHE A 155 -14.04 9.62 -21.74
CA PHE A 155 -15.22 10.20 -22.37
C PHE A 155 -15.57 9.40 -23.62
N GLN A 156 -16.82 8.96 -23.70
CA GLN A 156 -17.36 8.37 -24.90
C GLN A 156 -18.12 9.42 -25.70
N THR A 157 -17.74 9.63 -26.96
CA THR A 157 -18.47 10.49 -27.89
C THR A 157 -19.85 9.91 -28.16
N PRO A 158 -20.94 10.72 -28.11
CA PRO A 158 -22.26 10.27 -28.52
C PRO A 158 -22.28 9.85 -30.00
N ARG A 159 -22.97 8.76 -30.34
CA ARG A 159 -23.11 8.27 -31.73
C ARG A 159 -24.35 7.41 -31.92
N GLY A 160 -25.23 7.77 -32.86
CA GLY A 160 -26.51 7.08 -33.06
C GLY A 160 -27.35 7.07 -31.77
N ASN A 161 -27.85 5.90 -31.35
CA ASN A 161 -28.59 5.73 -30.09
C ASN A 161 -27.71 5.73 -28.83
N ASN A 162 -26.39 5.91 -28.97
CA ASN A 162 -25.51 6.06 -27.82
C ASN A 162 -25.42 7.53 -27.40
N ASN A 163 -25.94 7.83 -26.21
CA ASN A 163 -25.90 9.17 -25.62
C ASN A 163 -24.48 9.60 -25.15
N GLY A 164 -23.47 8.73 -25.23
CA GLY A 164 -22.08 9.04 -24.88
C GLY A 164 -21.87 9.30 -23.37
N GLY A 165 -20.91 10.17 -23.06
CA GLY A 165 -20.62 10.70 -21.71
C GLY A 165 -19.39 10.10 -21.02
N MET A 166 -19.07 10.62 -19.83
CA MET A 166 -17.96 10.12 -19.02
C MET A 166 -18.24 8.71 -18.46
N LYS A 167 -17.28 7.81 -18.62
CA LYS A 167 -17.34 6.40 -18.18
C LYS A 167 -16.19 6.10 -17.23
N TYR A 168 -16.50 5.30 -16.21
CA TYR A 168 -15.57 4.81 -15.19
C TYR A 168 -15.90 3.35 -14.85
N LYS A 169 -14.88 2.50 -14.73
CA LYS A 169 -14.96 1.04 -14.47
C LYS A 169 -15.76 0.19 -15.46
N LYS A 170 -16.34 0.78 -16.50
CA LYS A 170 -16.91 0.07 -17.64
C LYS A 170 -16.21 0.55 -18.89
N SER A 171 -15.73 -0.40 -19.70
CA SER A 171 -15.36 -0.09 -21.06
C SER A 171 -16.63 0.35 -21.80
N PRO A 172 -16.61 1.43 -22.57
CA PRO A 172 -17.74 1.79 -23.41
C PRO A 172 -17.97 0.71 -24.49
N THR A 173 -19.19 0.62 -25.03
CA THR A 173 -19.56 -0.43 -26.00
C THR A 173 -18.55 -0.52 -27.15
N LEU A 174 -18.01 -1.73 -27.39
CA LEU A 174 -17.15 -2.04 -28.52
C LEU A 174 -18.02 -2.13 -29.79
N THR A 175 -17.82 -1.22 -30.74
CA THR A 175 -18.53 -1.26 -32.04
C THR A 175 -17.72 -2.05 -33.07
N ALA A 176 -18.37 -2.92 -33.83
CA ALA A 176 -17.71 -3.84 -34.79
C ALA A 176 -16.92 -3.16 -35.93
N ASN A 177 -17.17 -1.89 -36.23
CA ASN A 177 -16.63 -1.20 -37.41
C ASN A 177 -15.41 -0.31 -37.12
N GLY A 178 -14.40 -0.80 -36.41
CA GLY A 178 -13.07 -0.15 -36.30
C GLY A 178 -12.98 1.21 -35.58
N ALA A 179 -14.09 1.93 -35.40
CA ALA A 179 -14.15 3.30 -34.85
C ALA A 179 -14.04 3.40 -33.32
N TRP A 180 -13.55 2.36 -32.64
CA TRP A 180 -13.50 2.35 -31.17
C TRP A 180 -12.51 3.39 -30.62
N THR A 181 -11.39 3.60 -31.30
CA THR A 181 -10.38 4.63 -30.95
C THR A 181 -10.93 6.05 -31.06
N ASP A 182 -11.87 6.29 -31.99
CA ASP A 182 -12.44 7.61 -32.24
C ASP A 182 -13.60 7.92 -31.28
N ASN A 183 -14.30 6.88 -30.84
CA ASN A 183 -15.49 7.00 -30.01
C ASN A 183 -15.17 7.05 -28.51
N ASN A 184 -14.02 6.54 -28.06
CA ASN A 184 -13.65 6.45 -26.66
C ASN A 184 -12.30 7.13 -26.42
N LYS A 185 -12.35 8.30 -25.78
CA LYS A 185 -11.16 9.13 -25.56
C LYS A 185 -10.85 9.15 -24.07
N VAL A 186 -9.60 8.92 -23.70
CA VAL A 186 -9.13 9.35 -22.37
C VAL A 186 -9.33 10.86 -22.33
N VAL A 187 -9.95 11.39 -21.28
CA VAL A 187 -10.23 12.84 -21.22
C VAL A 187 -8.94 13.58 -20.90
N GLU A 188 -8.17 13.85 -21.95
CA GLU A 188 -7.02 14.74 -21.96
C GLU A 188 -7.50 16.17 -22.16
N ARG A 189 -6.86 17.13 -21.48
CA ARG A 189 -7.18 18.55 -21.64
C ARG A 189 -6.78 19.01 -23.04
N ILE A 190 -7.59 19.88 -23.63
CA ILE A 190 -7.22 20.69 -24.79
C ILE A 190 -6.01 21.56 -24.43
N THR A 191 -4.95 21.51 -25.24
CA THR A 191 -3.75 22.33 -25.08
C THR A 191 -4.05 23.82 -25.26
N ALA A 192 -3.24 24.71 -24.68
CA ALA A 192 -3.41 26.16 -24.86
C ALA A 192 -3.36 26.61 -26.34
N THR A 193 -2.71 25.82 -27.21
CA THR A 193 -2.65 26.06 -28.65
C THR A 193 -3.99 25.74 -29.31
N GLU A 194 -4.59 24.60 -28.94
CA GLU A 194 -5.93 24.22 -29.37
C GLU A 194 -6.99 25.15 -28.79
N GLU A 195 -6.89 25.62 -27.54
CA GLU A 195 -7.80 26.63 -26.97
C GLU A 195 -7.81 27.93 -27.81
N LYS A 196 -6.63 28.41 -28.24
CA LYS A 196 -6.52 29.58 -29.13
C LYS A 196 -7.10 29.32 -30.52
N ALA A 197 -6.88 28.14 -31.09
CA ALA A 197 -7.44 27.78 -32.38
C ALA A 197 -8.98 27.68 -32.32
N LEU A 198 -9.52 27.12 -31.25
CA LEU A 198 -10.96 27.04 -31.01
C LEU A 198 -11.61 28.42 -30.87
N ALA A 199 -10.97 29.33 -30.11
CA ALA A 199 -11.42 30.72 -30.02
C ALA A 199 -11.39 31.40 -31.39
N TYR A 200 -10.32 31.19 -32.17
CA TYR A 200 -10.20 31.72 -33.53
C TYR A 200 -11.35 31.28 -34.45
N PHE A 201 -11.70 29.98 -34.47
CA PHE A 201 -12.82 29.49 -35.29
C PHE A 201 -14.17 30.02 -34.79
N ALA A 202 -14.39 30.01 -33.47
CA ALA A 202 -15.63 30.56 -32.91
C ALA A 202 -15.84 32.05 -33.26
N GLU A 203 -14.77 32.84 -33.27
CA GLU A 203 -14.83 34.28 -33.56
C GLU A 203 -14.85 34.60 -35.07
N ASN A 204 -14.10 33.86 -35.90
CA ASN A 204 -13.90 34.24 -37.31
C ASN A 204 -14.74 33.45 -38.31
N THR A 205 -15.10 32.20 -38.02
CA THR A 205 -15.92 31.36 -38.91
C THR A 205 -17.35 31.18 -38.41
N GLY A 206 -17.63 31.53 -37.15
CA GLY A 206 -18.96 31.40 -36.53
C GLY A 206 -19.38 29.97 -36.25
N TYR A 207 -18.51 28.99 -36.53
CA TYR A 207 -18.66 27.59 -36.17
C TYR A 207 -17.29 26.97 -35.92
N ILE A 208 -17.25 25.86 -35.18
CA ILE A 208 -16.02 25.13 -34.90
C ILE A 208 -15.98 23.91 -35.83
N PRO A 209 -14.95 23.77 -36.69
CA PRO A 209 -14.80 22.60 -37.55
C PRO A 209 -14.69 21.30 -36.76
N GLU A 210 -15.20 20.21 -37.34
CA GLU A 210 -15.12 18.87 -36.72
C GLU A 210 -13.66 18.39 -36.61
N MET A 211 -12.80 18.79 -37.55
CA MET A 211 -11.37 18.52 -37.55
C MET A 211 -10.57 19.75 -38.00
N PHE A 212 -9.56 20.15 -37.23
CA PHE A 212 -8.69 21.27 -37.55
C PHE A 212 -7.27 21.07 -36.99
N ASN A 213 -6.28 21.72 -37.60
CA ASN A 213 -4.93 21.79 -37.05
C ASN A 213 -4.78 23.03 -36.18
N ALA A 214 -4.45 22.83 -34.90
CA ALA A 214 -4.37 23.89 -33.90
C ALA A 214 -3.23 24.91 -34.14
N TYR A 215 -2.16 24.51 -34.82
CA TYR A 215 -0.99 25.37 -35.04
C TYR A 215 -1.22 26.36 -36.17
N ASN A 216 -1.80 25.90 -37.29
CA ASN A 216 -2.03 26.73 -38.47
C ASN A 216 -3.49 27.17 -38.63
N ARG A 217 -4.40 26.72 -37.75
CA ARG A 217 -5.82 27.11 -37.70
C ARG A 217 -6.55 26.84 -39.02
N GLN A 218 -6.23 25.71 -39.65
CA GLN A 218 -6.89 25.26 -40.86
C GLN A 218 -7.81 24.08 -40.58
N GLU A 219 -9.00 24.14 -41.16
CA GLU A 219 -9.94 23.02 -41.24
C GLU A 219 -9.36 21.93 -42.16
N ILE A 220 -9.53 20.66 -41.77
CA ILE A 220 -9.04 19.50 -42.52
C ILE A 220 -10.24 18.74 -43.06
N THR A 221 -10.43 18.78 -44.39
CA THR A 221 -11.61 18.21 -45.05
C THR A 221 -11.36 16.87 -45.76
N GLU A 222 -10.13 16.59 -46.24
CA GLU A 222 -9.88 15.50 -47.21
C GLU A 222 -8.62 14.65 -46.97
N LYS A 223 -7.93 14.76 -45.83
CA LYS A 223 -6.73 13.94 -45.53
C LYS A 223 -6.77 13.36 -44.12
N SER A 224 -6.29 12.12 -43.94
CA SER A 224 -6.02 11.54 -42.63
C SER A 224 -5.04 12.43 -41.86
N PRO A 225 -5.39 12.90 -40.65
CA PRO A 225 -4.51 13.75 -39.86
C PRO A 225 -3.34 12.95 -39.31
N THR A 226 -2.19 13.60 -39.14
CA THR A 226 -1.19 13.17 -38.16
C THR A 226 -1.84 13.16 -36.79
N LEU A 227 -1.74 12.06 -36.04
CA LEU A 227 -2.31 11.87 -34.70
C LEU A 227 -2.06 13.08 -33.79
N SER A 228 -3.10 13.88 -33.53
CA SER A 228 -3.14 14.85 -32.44
C SER A 228 -4.35 14.53 -31.55
N THR A 229 -4.09 14.32 -30.27
CA THR A 229 -5.08 13.92 -29.26
C THR A 229 -5.79 15.15 -28.69
N GLY A 230 -7.06 15.35 -29.06
CA GLY A 230 -7.90 16.35 -28.39
C GLY A 230 -9.35 16.35 -28.86
N SER A 231 -10.32 16.25 -27.93
CA SER A 231 -11.66 16.83 -28.13
C SER A 231 -12.43 17.11 -26.82
N MET A 232 -12.69 18.42 -26.61
CA MET A 232 -13.84 19.18 -26.08
C MET A 232 -14.70 18.88 -24.81
N ARG A 233 -14.81 19.97 -24.02
CA ARG A 233 -15.89 20.61 -23.20
C ARG A 233 -16.56 19.76 -22.09
N THR A 234 -16.56 20.22 -20.83
CA THR A 234 -17.28 21.41 -20.32
C THR A 234 -16.50 22.29 -19.33
N SER A 235 -16.66 23.60 -19.47
CA SER A 235 -16.27 24.62 -18.49
C SER A 235 -17.32 24.74 -17.38
N SER A 236 -17.00 24.22 -16.19
CA SER A 236 -17.61 24.69 -14.94
C SER A 236 -16.75 24.22 -13.77
N CYS A 237 -16.37 25.15 -12.90
CA CYS A 237 -15.71 24.89 -11.61
C CYS A 237 -16.67 24.22 -10.62
N ALA A 238 -17.21 23.07 -11.01
CA ALA A 238 -18.02 22.19 -10.17
C ALA A 238 -17.38 20.81 -10.23
N VAL A 239 -17.14 20.20 -9.06
CA VAL A 239 -16.67 18.80 -8.98
C VAL A 239 -17.65 17.94 -9.76
N THR A 240 -17.24 17.47 -10.94
CA THR A 240 -18.08 16.60 -11.76
C THR A 240 -18.19 15.26 -11.05
N VAL A 241 -19.41 14.76 -10.87
CA VAL A 241 -19.65 13.49 -10.19
C VAL A 241 -20.10 12.46 -11.22
N ILE A 242 -19.33 11.38 -11.37
CA ILE A 242 -19.76 10.25 -12.21
C ILE A 242 -20.51 9.26 -11.33
N SER A 243 -21.72 8.88 -11.75
CA SER A 243 -22.51 7.81 -11.13
C SER A 243 -22.53 6.58 -12.04
N PRO A 244 -21.67 5.56 -11.82
CA PRO A 244 -21.87 4.25 -12.39
C PRO A 244 -23.24 3.66 -12.05
N TYR A 245 -23.72 2.75 -12.91
CA TYR A 245 -24.99 2.02 -12.77
C TYR A 245 -25.18 1.32 -11.41
N ASN A 246 -24.09 1.07 -10.67
CA ASN A 246 -24.16 0.53 -9.30
C ASN A 246 -24.63 1.58 -8.26
N GLY A 247 -25.00 2.78 -8.68
CA GLY A 247 -25.52 3.88 -7.84
C GLY A 247 -24.45 4.60 -7.02
N LYS A 248 -23.17 4.23 -7.12
CA LYS A 248 -22.08 4.90 -6.40
C LYS A 248 -21.63 6.14 -7.15
N THR A 249 -21.46 7.24 -6.44
CA THR A 249 -20.93 8.49 -6.99
C THR A 249 -19.43 8.61 -6.72
N TYR A 250 -18.70 9.09 -7.72
CA TYR A 250 -17.26 9.33 -7.63
C TYR A 250 -16.94 10.78 -8.00
N PRO A 251 -16.21 11.53 -7.15
CA PRO A 251 -15.73 12.85 -7.51
C PRO A 251 -14.67 12.72 -8.61
N VAL A 252 -14.84 13.50 -9.67
CA VAL A 252 -13.86 13.68 -10.74
C VAL A 252 -13.04 14.93 -10.43
N TYR A 253 -11.73 14.77 -10.51
CA TYR A 253 -10.75 15.82 -10.29
C TYR A 253 -10.09 16.20 -11.61
N GLU A 254 -10.03 17.49 -11.89
CA GLU A 254 -9.27 18.02 -13.02
C GLU A 254 -7.82 18.26 -12.57
N VAL A 255 -6.87 17.81 -13.39
CA VAL A 255 -5.47 18.21 -13.32
C VAL A 255 -5.19 19.17 -14.47
N LYS A 256 -4.64 20.34 -14.14
CA LYS A 256 -4.27 21.39 -15.09
C LYS A 256 -2.91 21.97 -14.72
N ASN A 257 -1.97 22.02 -15.66
CA ASN A 257 -0.63 22.55 -15.46
C ASN A 257 0.06 21.96 -14.22
N GLY A 258 -0.14 20.66 -13.96
CA GLY A 258 0.40 19.98 -12.77
C GLY A 258 -0.25 20.38 -11.45
N LEU A 259 -1.45 20.97 -11.47
CA LEU A 259 -2.24 21.35 -10.29
C LEU A 259 -3.57 20.61 -10.26
N ILE A 260 -4.03 20.22 -9.06
CA ILE A 260 -5.33 19.58 -8.80
C ILE A 260 -6.09 20.36 -7.73
N GLU A 261 -7.38 20.60 -7.94
CA GLU A 261 -8.25 21.23 -6.94
C GLU A 261 -9.04 20.18 -6.15
N ILE A 262 -8.95 20.24 -4.82
CA ILE A 262 -9.65 19.33 -3.91
C ILE A 262 -10.31 20.19 -2.81
N LYS A 263 -11.65 20.17 -2.75
CA LYS A 263 -12.45 20.95 -1.79
C LYS A 263 -12.06 22.44 -1.74
N GLY A 264 -11.88 23.08 -2.90
CA GLY A 264 -11.56 24.51 -2.99
C GLY A 264 -10.09 24.86 -2.69
N LYS A 265 -9.22 23.86 -2.49
CA LYS A 265 -7.77 24.07 -2.33
C LYS A 265 -7.02 23.46 -3.50
N THR A 266 -6.03 24.19 -4.02
CA THR A 266 -5.18 23.74 -5.13
C THR A 266 -3.89 23.13 -4.60
N TYR A 267 -3.48 22.00 -5.19
CA TYR A 267 -2.27 21.28 -4.82
C TYR A 267 -1.41 20.93 -6.04
N PRO A 268 -0.07 20.94 -5.92
CA PRO A 268 0.80 20.39 -6.95
C PRO A 268 0.71 18.87 -7.01
N ILE A 269 0.63 18.32 -8.22
CA ILE A 269 0.55 16.88 -8.46
C ILE A 269 1.34 16.49 -9.72
N LYS A 270 2.02 15.34 -9.65
CA LYS A 270 2.77 14.77 -10.79
C LYS A 270 1.86 13.86 -11.62
N LEU A 271 0.83 14.44 -12.21
CA LEU A 271 -0.04 13.80 -13.19
C LEU A 271 -0.05 14.64 -14.46
N GLN A 272 -0.35 14.00 -15.58
CA GLN A 272 -0.63 14.72 -16.82
C GLN A 272 -1.96 15.47 -16.69
N ASP A 273 -2.15 16.48 -17.55
CA ASP A 273 -3.38 17.23 -17.60
C ASP A 273 -4.54 16.34 -18.09
N GLY A 274 -5.66 16.38 -17.38
CA GLY A 274 -6.79 15.51 -17.66
C GLY A 274 -7.73 15.34 -16.47
N TYR A 275 -8.71 14.45 -16.61
CA TYR A 275 -9.71 14.19 -15.59
C TYR A 275 -9.51 12.81 -14.95
N TYR A 276 -9.53 12.77 -13.63
CA TYR A 276 -9.19 11.59 -12.85
C TYR A 276 -10.19 11.31 -11.74
N ILE A 277 -10.37 10.03 -11.42
CA ILE A 277 -10.94 9.60 -10.15
C ILE A 277 -9.80 9.19 -9.24
N ILE A 278 -9.70 9.85 -8.08
CA ILE A 278 -8.71 9.50 -7.08
C ILE A 278 -9.23 8.35 -6.22
N ARG A 279 -8.50 7.22 -6.21
CA ARG A 279 -8.86 6.04 -5.43
C ARG A 279 -7.75 5.62 -4.48
N LYS A 280 -8.15 4.98 -3.39
CA LYS A 280 -7.22 4.25 -2.52
C LYS A 280 -6.64 3.03 -3.23
N LEU A 281 -5.51 2.55 -2.73
CA LEU A 281 -4.96 1.28 -3.16
C LEU A 281 -5.93 0.13 -2.85
N THR A 282 -6.03 -0.85 -3.74
CA THR A 282 -6.82 -2.07 -3.53
C THR A 282 -6.18 -2.93 -2.44
N VAL A 283 -6.93 -3.90 -1.91
CA VAL A 283 -6.35 -4.86 -0.94
C VAL A 283 -5.19 -5.64 -1.57
N ASN A 284 -5.28 -6.00 -2.86
CA ASN A 284 -4.21 -6.71 -3.56
C ASN A 284 -2.97 -5.82 -3.77
N GLU A 285 -3.15 -4.55 -4.12
CA GLU A 285 -2.04 -3.60 -4.18
C GLU A 285 -1.37 -3.43 -2.80
N CYS A 286 -2.17 -3.39 -1.72
CA CYS A 286 -1.64 -3.38 -0.35
C CYS A 286 -0.94 -4.69 0.04
N ARG A 287 -1.41 -5.85 -0.44
CA ARG A 287 -0.70 -7.14 -0.30
C ARG A 287 0.67 -7.08 -0.97
N ARG A 288 0.76 -6.55 -2.19
CA ARG A 288 2.03 -6.35 -2.90
C ARG A 288 2.96 -5.36 -2.19
N LEU A 289 2.43 -4.29 -1.58
CA LEU A 289 3.24 -3.38 -0.74
C LEU A 289 3.88 -4.09 0.46
N GLN A 290 3.18 -5.06 1.05
CA GLN A 290 3.72 -5.89 2.14
C GLN A 290 4.41 -7.16 1.64
N THR A 291 4.58 -7.29 0.32
CA THR A 291 5.21 -8.43 -0.35
C THR A 291 4.57 -9.77 0.04
N ILE A 292 3.26 -9.77 0.26
CA ILE A 292 2.50 -10.99 0.59
C ILE A 292 2.42 -11.87 -0.65
N PRO A 293 2.78 -13.16 -0.55
CA PRO A 293 2.74 -14.06 -1.70
C PRO A 293 1.30 -14.32 -2.15
N GLU A 294 1.13 -14.66 -3.42
CA GLU A 294 -0.18 -14.84 -4.05
C GLU A 294 -0.97 -16.00 -3.43
N TRP A 295 -0.28 -17.08 -3.01
CA TRP A 295 -0.91 -18.27 -2.40
C TRP A 295 -1.55 -17.98 -1.04
N TYR A 296 -1.13 -16.92 -0.34
CA TYR A 296 -1.62 -16.60 0.99
C TYR A 296 -3.05 -16.05 0.96
N LYS A 297 -3.97 -16.70 1.66
CA LYS A 297 -5.39 -16.36 1.67
C LYS A 297 -5.73 -15.35 2.75
N MET A 298 -6.54 -14.35 2.40
CA MET A 298 -7.09 -13.37 3.36
C MET A 298 -8.62 -13.40 3.37
N PRO A 299 -9.24 -14.39 4.06
CA PRO A 299 -10.68 -14.66 3.95
C PRO A 299 -11.57 -13.68 4.74
N CYS A 300 -11.04 -12.55 5.19
CA CYS A 300 -11.80 -11.53 5.92
C CYS A 300 -12.30 -10.41 4.99
N SER A 301 -13.14 -9.53 5.52
CA SER A 301 -13.63 -8.37 4.76
C SER A 301 -12.49 -7.44 4.37
N ALA A 302 -12.67 -6.67 3.28
CA ALA A 302 -11.65 -5.74 2.80
C ALA A 302 -11.14 -4.80 3.91
N SER A 303 -12.03 -4.28 4.75
CA SER A 303 -11.67 -3.41 5.87
C SER A 303 -10.76 -4.09 6.90
N GLN A 304 -11.01 -5.36 7.21
CA GLN A 304 -10.14 -6.12 8.12
C GLN A 304 -8.81 -6.46 7.45
N ASN A 305 -8.81 -6.81 6.16
CA ASN A 305 -7.58 -7.06 5.42
C ASN A 305 -6.67 -5.83 5.37
N TYR A 306 -7.24 -4.63 5.15
CA TYR A 306 -6.48 -3.37 5.25
C TYR A 306 -5.85 -3.17 6.63
N LYS A 307 -6.60 -3.47 7.71
CA LYS A 307 -6.09 -3.35 9.08
C LYS A 307 -4.92 -4.32 9.32
N MET A 308 -5.08 -5.59 8.96
CA MET A 308 -4.03 -6.60 9.08
C MET A 308 -2.78 -6.25 8.27
N LEU A 309 -2.94 -5.84 7.01
CA LEU A 309 -1.83 -5.40 6.15
C LEU A 309 -1.11 -4.16 6.71
N GLY A 310 -1.82 -3.21 7.31
CA GLY A 310 -1.21 -2.03 7.93
C GLY A 310 -0.28 -2.37 9.10
N ASN A 311 -0.68 -3.36 9.90
CA ASN A 311 0.08 -3.85 11.05
C ASN A 311 1.17 -4.86 10.69
N GLY A 312 0.99 -5.61 9.61
CA GLY A 312 1.90 -6.68 9.21
C GLY A 312 3.31 -6.23 8.83
N TRP A 313 4.23 -7.19 8.88
CA TRP A 313 5.58 -7.04 8.37
C TRP A 313 5.62 -7.05 6.83
N THR A 314 6.65 -6.42 6.29
CA THR A 314 7.01 -6.60 4.88
C THR A 314 7.78 -7.92 4.76
N ILE A 315 7.15 -8.94 4.17
CA ILE A 315 7.66 -10.33 4.12
C ILE A 315 9.11 -10.39 3.59
N GLU A 316 9.43 -9.69 2.51
CA GLU A 316 10.77 -9.74 1.91
C GLU A 316 11.87 -9.18 2.82
N VAL A 317 11.53 -8.25 3.73
CA VAL A 317 12.51 -7.77 4.74
C VAL A 317 12.79 -8.87 5.76
N ILE A 318 11.73 -9.51 6.27
CA ILE A 318 11.88 -10.59 7.26
C ILE A 318 12.58 -11.80 6.62
N LYS A 319 12.23 -12.13 5.37
CA LYS A 319 12.90 -13.17 4.57
C LYS A 319 14.39 -12.88 4.40
N HIS A 320 14.73 -11.63 4.09
CA HIS A 320 16.12 -11.19 3.98
C HIS A 320 16.88 -11.36 5.30
N ILE A 321 16.26 -11.08 6.45
CA ILE A 321 16.93 -11.26 7.75
C ILE A 321 17.08 -12.75 8.09
N LEU A 322 15.98 -13.51 8.03
CA LEU A 322 15.95 -14.91 8.48
C LEU A 322 16.78 -15.85 7.60
N ARG A 323 17.00 -15.54 6.32
CA ARG A 323 17.84 -16.39 5.43
C ARG A 323 19.31 -16.47 5.87
N TYR A 324 19.77 -15.58 6.74
CA TYR A 324 21.13 -15.61 7.30
C TYR A 324 21.25 -16.49 8.54
N ILE A 325 20.16 -17.08 9.02
CA ILE A 325 20.24 -18.14 10.02
C ILE A 325 20.94 -19.35 9.37
N PRO A 326 22.07 -19.82 9.92
CA PRO A 326 22.80 -20.95 9.36
C PRO A 326 21.92 -22.19 9.27
N ASP A 327 21.96 -22.85 8.11
CA ASP A 327 21.27 -24.11 7.82
C ASP A 327 19.75 -24.08 8.07
N ILE A 328 19.10 -22.91 8.01
CA ILE A 328 17.67 -22.77 8.33
C ILE A 328 16.76 -23.67 7.47
N SER A 329 17.14 -23.94 6.21
CA SER A 329 16.41 -24.83 5.31
C SER A 329 16.62 -26.32 5.59
N ASP A 330 17.70 -26.68 6.29
CA ASP A 330 18.13 -28.08 6.49
C ASP A 330 17.81 -28.58 7.91
N CYS A 331 17.03 -27.82 8.66
CA CYS A 331 16.69 -28.08 10.05
C CYS A 331 15.16 -28.08 10.28
N THR A 332 14.74 -28.74 11.35
CA THR A 332 13.38 -28.59 11.87
C THR A 332 13.29 -27.36 12.74
N VAL A 333 12.24 -26.56 12.57
CA VAL A 333 12.08 -25.28 13.27
C VAL A 333 10.88 -25.35 14.23
N GLU A 334 11.12 -24.97 15.48
CA GLU A 334 10.10 -24.65 16.47
C GLU A 334 10.03 -23.13 16.66
N VAL A 335 8.82 -22.58 16.63
CA VAL A 335 8.62 -21.13 16.68
C VAL A 335 7.70 -20.73 17.82
N LEU A 336 8.10 -19.70 18.54
CA LEU A 336 7.24 -18.91 19.39
C LEU A 336 7.08 -17.52 18.76
N SER A 337 5.85 -17.15 18.39
CA SER A 337 5.57 -15.86 17.76
C SER A 337 4.72 -14.98 18.66
N MET A 338 5.28 -13.84 19.04
CA MET A 338 4.66 -12.82 19.88
C MET A 338 4.03 -11.75 18.99
N TYR A 339 2.74 -11.47 19.20
CA TYR A 339 1.98 -10.48 18.41
C TYR A 339 1.92 -10.89 16.93
N ASP A 340 1.53 -12.13 16.69
CA ASP A 340 1.73 -12.83 15.40
C ASP A 340 1.01 -12.17 14.21
N GLY A 341 -0.06 -11.42 14.46
CA GLY A 341 -0.87 -10.79 13.44
C GLY A 341 -1.39 -11.82 12.45
N MET A 342 -1.22 -11.53 11.17
CA MET A 342 -1.59 -12.43 10.08
C MET A 342 -0.50 -13.50 9.79
N SER A 343 0.34 -13.85 10.77
CA SER A 343 1.43 -14.82 10.65
C SER A 343 2.45 -14.52 9.56
N CYS A 344 2.91 -13.27 9.48
CA CYS A 344 4.02 -12.90 8.58
C CYS A 344 5.27 -13.77 8.79
N GLY A 345 5.52 -14.21 10.03
CA GLY A 345 6.59 -15.16 10.37
C GLY A 345 6.44 -16.49 9.63
N GLN A 346 5.27 -17.14 9.70
CA GLN A 346 5.04 -18.39 8.96
C GLN A 346 5.06 -18.23 7.45
N ILE A 347 4.53 -17.13 6.92
CA ILE A 347 4.65 -16.84 5.48
C ILE A 347 6.13 -16.84 5.10
N THR A 348 6.96 -16.17 5.89
CA THR A 348 8.40 -16.08 5.63
C THR A 348 9.09 -17.44 5.70
N LEU A 349 8.81 -18.23 6.75
CA LEU A 349 9.40 -19.56 6.93
C LEU A 349 8.98 -20.53 5.81
N ALA A 350 7.72 -20.45 5.35
CA ALA A 350 7.24 -21.22 4.20
C ALA A 350 7.95 -20.82 2.90
N GLU A 351 8.13 -19.52 2.65
CA GLU A 351 8.87 -19.00 1.48
C GLU A 351 10.37 -19.34 1.51
N LEU A 352 10.94 -19.59 2.69
CA LEU A 352 12.31 -20.09 2.87
C LEU A 352 12.41 -21.63 2.79
N GLY A 353 11.28 -22.34 2.64
CA GLY A 353 11.24 -23.80 2.59
C GLY A 353 11.54 -24.48 3.93
N CYS A 354 11.37 -23.79 5.06
CA CYS A 354 11.68 -24.32 6.38
C CYS A 354 10.67 -25.41 6.80
N GLN A 355 11.15 -26.47 7.44
CA GLN A 355 10.29 -27.49 8.04
C GLN A 355 9.85 -27.06 9.44
N VAL A 356 8.71 -26.36 9.54
CA VAL A 356 8.13 -25.93 10.82
C VAL A 356 7.45 -27.12 11.50
N GLU A 357 8.02 -27.60 12.59
CA GLU A 357 7.50 -28.71 13.39
C GLU A 357 6.38 -28.25 14.33
N ARG A 358 6.59 -27.12 14.99
CA ARG A 358 5.64 -26.53 15.93
C ARG A 358 5.67 -25.01 15.85
N TYR A 359 4.49 -24.40 15.79
CA TYR A 359 4.31 -22.95 15.79
C TYR A 359 3.29 -22.55 16.84
N VAL A 360 3.75 -21.85 17.87
CA VAL A 360 2.92 -21.31 18.95
C VAL A 360 2.84 -19.79 18.78
N SER A 361 1.64 -19.23 18.77
CA SER A 361 1.39 -17.80 18.55
C SER A 361 0.60 -17.15 19.68
N TYR A 362 0.99 -15.93 20.02
CA TYR A 362 0.23 -15.01 20.85
C TYR A 362 -0.38 -13.92 19.97
N GLU A 363 -1.69 -13.97 19.78
CA GLU A 363 -2.49 -13.01 19.02
C GLU A 363 -3.90 -12.94 19.63
N ILE A 364 -4.48 -11.74 19.67
CA ILE A 364 -5.79 -11.47 20.28
C ILE A 364 -6.83 -10.99 19.24
N ASP A 365 -6.40 -10.49 18.09
CA ASP A 365 -7.29 -10.08 17.01
C ASP A 365 -7.88 -11.32 16.32
N LYS A 366 -9.18 -11.53 16.52
CA LYS A 366 -9.91 -12.67 15.97
C LYS A 366 -9.80 -12.82 14.45
N TYR A 367 -9.66 -11.73 13.69
CA TYR A 367 -9.57 -11.79 12.23
C TYR A 367 -8.15 -12.18 11.80
N ALA A 368 -7.14 -11.73 12.54
CA ALA A 368 -5.77 -12.17 12.37
C ALA A 368 -5.66 -13.68 12.64
N ILE A 369 -6.19 -14.16 13.76
CA ILE A 369 -6.27 -15.59 14.09
C ILE A 369 -7.02 -16.39 13.01
N GLN A 370 -8.18 -15.90 12.56
CA GLN A 370 -8.95 -16.54 11.49
C GLN A 370 -8.13 -16.66 10.20
N THR A 371 -7.41 -15.61 9.83
CA THR A 371 -6.57 -15.58 8.63
C THR A 371 -5.40 -16.56 8.77
N THR A 372 -4.74 -16.58 9.93
CA THR A 372 -3.71 -17.56 10.25
C THR A 372 -4.23 -18.98 10.12
N GLN A 373 -5.34 -19.32 10.78
CA GLN A 373 -5.88 -20.68 10.77
C GLN A 373 -6.34 -21.15 9.38
N ALA A 374 -6.76 -20.22 8.50
CA ALA A 374 -7.11 -20.54 7.12
C ALA A 374 -5.91 -20.95 6.25
N ASN A 375 -4.69 -20.57 6.63
CA ASN A 375 -3.45 -20.88 5.90
C ASN A 375 -2.58 -21.91 6.63
N PHE A 376 -2.59 -21.86 7.97
CA PHE A 376 -1.73 -22.64 8.86
C PHE A 376 -2.57 -23.24 9.99
N ALA A 377 -3.45 -24.20 9.65
CA ALA A 377 -4.42 -24.78 10.57
C ALA A 377 -3.82 -25.48 11.82
N LYS A 378 -2.51 -25.76 11.82
CA LYS A 378 -1.80 -26.39 12.93
C LYS A 378 -1.23 -25.39 13.95
N THR A 379 -1.37 -24.08 13.71
CA THR A 379 -0.88 -23.06 14.63
C THR A 379 -1.59 -23.13 15.98
N ILE A 380 -0.80 -23.19 17.06
CA ILE A 380 -1.30 -23.21 18.43
C ILE A 380 -1.49 -21.76 18.91
N GLN A 381 -2.74 -21.34 19.05
CA GLN A 381 -3.08 -19.98 19.50
C GLN A 381 -3.16 -19.92 21.02
N ARG A 382 -2.34 -19.08 21.65
CA ARG A 382 -2.32 -18.87 23.12
C ARG A 382 -3.09 -17.63 23.57
N GLY A 383 -3.45 -16.72 22.65
CA GLY A 383 -4.20 -15.52 22.98
C GLY A 383 -3.31 -14.41 23.55
N ASP A 384 -3.63 -13.98 24.77
CA ASP A 384 -3.01 -12.81 25.40
C ASP A 384 -1.55 -13.08 25.86
N ALA A 385 -0.64 -12.21 25.41
CA ALA A 385 0.79 -12.25 25.74
C ALA A 385 1.07 -12.15 27.25
N PHE A 386 0.21 -11.48 28.03
CA PHE A 386 0.41 -11.37 29.48
C PHE A 386 0.35 -12.72 30.21
N GLN A 387 -0.24 -13.75 29.60
CA GLN A 387 -0.26 -15.10 30.16
C GLN A 387 1.15 -15.70 30.30
N LEU A 388 2.16 -15.18 29.59
CA LEU A 388 3.56 -15.59 29.76
C LEU A 388 4.11 -15.29 31.14
N ARG A 389 3.54 -14.33 31.87
CA ARG A 389 4.02 -13.96 33.21
C ARG A 389 3.61 -14.97 34.28
N ASN A 390 2.65 -15.83 33.99
CA ASN A 390 2.21 -16.87 34.92
C ASN A 390 3.36 -17.85 35.23
N THR A 391 3.52 -18.21 36.49
CA THR A 391 4.54 -19.18 36.95
C THR A 391 4.32 -20.57 36.34
N ASN A 392 3.06 -20.95 36.10
CA ASN A 392 2.67 -22.24 35.54
C ASN A 392 2.68 -22.26 34.00
N TRP A 393 3.34 -21.29 33.35
CA TRP A 393 3.47 -21.28 31.90
C TRP A 393 4.29 -22.48 31.44
N ASN A 394 3.72 -23.26 30.52
CA ASN A 394 4.39 -24.37 29.87
C ASN A 394 4.26 -24.20 28.35
N TYR A 395 5.36 -24.42 27.65
CA TYR A 395 5.44 -24.23 26.20
C TYR A 395 4.58 -25.23 25.42
#